data_AF-A0AAC9A0K9-F1
#
_entry.id   AF-A0AAC9A0K9-F1
#
_cell.length_a   1.000
_cell.length_b   1.000
_cell.length_c   1.000
_cell.angle_alpha   90.00
_cell.angle_beta   90.00
_cell.angle_gamma   90.00
#
_symmetry.space_group_name_H-M   'P 1'
#
loop_
_entity.id
_entity.type
_entity.pdbx_description
1 polymer ?
#
loop_
_entity_poly.entity_id
_entity_poly.type
_entity_poly.pdbx_seq_one_letter_code
_entity_poly.pdbx_strand_id
1 'polypeptide(L)'
;MIWVIGGTKDSRDFLEKFVKYNDDIIVSTATEYGAKLIENLPVKTSSEKMDKEAMLKFVEDNKITKVVDTSHPYAFEVSKNAMEVAEEKNIEYFRFEREEVDILPKKYKNFEEIKDLIDYIEKLDGNILVTLGSNNVPLFKDLKNLSNIYFRILSRWDMVKRCEDNNILPKNIIAMQGPFTENMNIAMMEQFNIKYLITKKAGDTGGEREKVSACDKLDVEIIYLEKKEIIYKNCYKDIDILIKNLVQ
;
A
#
# COMPACT_ATOMS: atom_id res chain seq x y z
N MET A 1 -23.30 -2.95 17.42
CA MET A 1 -21.84 -2.75 17.52
C MET A 1 -21.26 -2.27 16.21
N ILE A 2 -20.35 -1.29 16.29
CA ILE A 2 -19.58 -0.77 15.14
C ILE A 2 -18.22 -1.46 15.13
N TRP A 3 -17.83 -1.99 13.99
CA TRP A 3 -16.49 -2.55 13.78
C TRP A 3 -15.59 -1.52 13.09
N VAL A 4 -14.47 -1.18 13.71
CA VAL A 4 -13.43 -0.35 13.12
C VAL A 4 -12.25 -1.23 12.71
N ILE A 5 -11.88 -1.21 11.43
CA ILE A 5 -10.62 -1.82 10.96
C ILE A 5 -9.52 -0.77 11.15
N GLY A 6 -8.61 -1.02 12.09
CA GLY A 6 -7.67 -0.02 12.56
C GLY A 6 -6.23 -0.52 12.73
N GLY A 7 -5.48 0.23 13.54
CA GLY A 7 -4.04 0.03 13.74
C GLY A 7 -3.19 1.06 13.00
N THR A 8 -3.79 2.19 12.64
CA THR A 8 -3.16 3.37 12.00
C THR A 8 -3.38 4.60 12.89
N LYS A 9 -2.61 5.66 12.65
CA LYS A 9 -2.88 6.97 13.29
C LYS A 9 -4.29 7.45 12.96
N ASP A 10 -4.72 7.29 11.71
CA ASP A 10 -6.05 7.68 11.25
C ASP A 10 -7.17 6.99 12.05
N SER A 11 -6.99 5.70 12.37
CA SER A 11 -7.94 4.96 13.23
C SER A 11 -8.04 5.55 14.63
N ARG A 12 -6.91 5.98 15.22
CA ARG A 12 -6.87 6.61 16.54
C ARG A 12 -7.55 7.97 16.50
N ASP A 13 -7.21 8.81 15.53
CA ASP A 13 -7.76 10.16 15.37
C ASP A 13 -9.30 10.11 15.16
N PHE A 14 -9.79 9.12 14.39
CA PHE A 14 -11.22 8.85 14.24
C PHE A 14 -11.86 8.46 15.56
N LEU A 15 -11.29 7.47 16.26
CA LEU A 15 -11.85 6.95 17.51
C LEU A 15 -11.93 8.04 18.58
N GLU A 16 -10.85 8.81 18.80
CA GLU A 16 -10.80 9.93 19.77
C GLU A 16 -11.96 10.93 19.58
N LYS A 17 -12.38 11.16 18.34
CA LYS A 17 -13.52 12.04 18.02
C LYS A 17 -14.87 11.32 18.09
N PHE A 18 -14.93 10.03 17.76
CA PHE A 18 -16.17 9.30 17.55
C PHE A 18 -16.74 8.63 18.81
N VAL A 19 -15.92 8.20 19.77
CA VAL A 19 -16.40 7.47 20.98
C VAL A 19 -17.45 8.22 21.80
N LYS A 20 -17.46 9.56 21.75
CA LYS A 20 -18.48 10.39 22.44
C LYS A 20 -19.89 10.27 21.84
N TYR A 21 -20.02 9.76 20.61
CA TYR A 21 -21.30 9.55 19.95
C TYR A 21 -21.80 8.10 20.07
N ASN A 22 -20.87 7.13 20.11
CA ASN A 22 -21.17 5.71 20.26
C ASN A 22 -19.95 5.00 20.88
N ASP A 23 -20.15 4.28 21.98
CA ASP A 23 -19.12 3.54 22.69
C ASP A 23 -19.18 2.01 22.45
N ASP A 24 -20.21 1.52 21.74
CA ASP A 24 -20.34 0.12 21.32
C ASP A 24 -19.48 -0.17 20.09
N ILE A 25 -18.17 -0.04 20.27
CA ILE A 25 -17.13 -0.15 19.22
C ILE A 25 -16.19 -1.32 19.53
N ILE A 26 -15.90 -2.11 18.49
CA ILE A 26 -14.79 -3.06 18.47
C ILE A 26 -13.81 -2.72 17.36
N VAL A 27 -12.52 -2.76 17.69
CA VAL A 27 -11.43 -2.43 16.76
C VAL A 27 -10.62 -3.67 16.46
N SER A 28 -10.45 -4.01 15.18
CA SER A 28 -9.51 -5.07 14.78
C SER A 28 -8.19 -4.48 14.28
N THR A 29 -7.07 -5.10 14.63
CA THR A 29 -5.74 -4.71 14.15
C THR A 29 -4.98 -5.93 13.64
N ALA A 30 -4.18 -5.75 12.58
CA ALA A 30 -3.42 -6.84 11.97
C ALA A 30 -2.13 -7.20 12.74
N THR A 31 -1.73 -6.37 13.72
CA THR A 31 -0.48 -6.51 14.48
C THR A 31 -0.64 -5.98 15.90
N GLU A 32 0.15 -6.52 16.83
CA GLU A 32 0.21 -6.02 18.22
C GLU A 32 0.62 -4.53 18.30
N TYR A 33 1.48 -4.06 17.39
CA TYR A 33 1.84 -2.64 17.32
C TYR A 33 0.62 -1.75 17.01
N GLY A 34 -0.23 -2.20 16.08
CA GLY A 34 -1.48 -1.51 15.77
C GLY A 34 -2.40 -1.42 16.99
N ALA A 35 -2.47 -2.48 17.80
CA ALA A 35 -3.23 -2.48 19.05
C ALA A 35 -2.72 -1.42 20.04
N LYS A 36 -1.40 -1.29 20.18
CA LYS A 36 -0.78 -0.27 21.04
C LYS A 36 -1.11 1.16 20.65
N LEU A 37 -1.33 1.45 19.36
CA LEU A 37 -1.71 2.80 18.92
C LEU A 37 -3.09 3.22 19.45
N ILE A 38 -3.93 2.25 19.83
CA ILE A 38 -5.32 2.44 20.25
C ILE A 38 -5.46 2.17 21.76
N GLU A 39 -4.38 1.72 22.39
CA GLU A 39 -4.28 1.54 23.83
C GLU A 39 -4.65 2.85 24.55
N ASN A 40 -5.47 2.72 25.59
CA ASN A 40 -6.09 3.81 26.39
C ASN A 40 -7.36 4.46 25.81
N LEU A 41 -7.88 3.99 24.68
CA LEU A 41 -9.22 4.39 24.22
C LEU A 41 -10.30 3.46 24.82
N PRO A 42 -11.50 3.96 25.15
CA PRO A 42 -12.57 3.17 25.76
C PRO A 42 -13.30 2.30 24.72
N VAL A 43 -12.56 1.42 24.04
CA VAL A 43 -13.07 0.56 22.96
C VAL A 43 -12.59 -0.87 23.14
N LYS A 44 -13.32 -1.85 22.61
CA LYS A 44 -12.87 -3.24 22.57
C LYS A 44 -11.83 -3.41 21.46
N THR A 45 -10.81 -4.23 21.68
CA THR A 45 -9.75 -4.49 20.68
C THR A 45 -9.60 -5.99 20.43
N SER A 46 -9.46 -6.36 19.16
CA SER A 46 -9.08 -7.70 18.70
C SER A 46 -7.81 -7.61 17.84
N SER A 47 -6.81 -8.43 18.10
CA SER A 47 -5.49 -8.33 17.47
C SER A 47 -5.14 -9.62 16.73
N GLU A 48 -5.94 -9.95 15.73
CA GLU A 48 -5.72 -11.14 14.90
C GLU A 48 -5.87 -10.77 13.42
N LYS A 49 -5.00 -11.36 12.59
CA LYS A 49 -5.17 -11.29 11.15
C LYS A 49 -6.38 -12.15 10.78
N MET A 50 -7.35 -11.52 10.14
CA MET A 50 -8.55 -12.19 9.65
C MET A 50 -8.49 -12.28 8.12
N ASP A 51 -8.74 -13.47 7.59
CA ASP A 51 -9.18 -13.65 6.21
C ASP A 51 -10.70 -13.40 6.11
N LYS A 52 -11.28 -13.59 4.92
CA LYS A 52 -12.71 -13.38 4.68
C LYS A 52 -13.60 -14.25 5.57
N GLU A 53 -13.25 -15.53 5.76
CA GLU A 53 -14.05 -16.45 6.59
C GLU A 53 -14.02 -16.04 8.07
N ALA A 54 -12.85 -15.67 8.57
CA ALA A 54 -12.71 -15.13 9.92
C ALA A 54 -13.48 -13.81 10.08
N MET A 55 -13.48 -12.93 9.07
CA MET A 55 -14.28 -11.68 9.09
C MET A 55 -15.79 -11.95 9.12
N LEU A 56 -16.29 -12.94 8.36
CA LEU A 56 -17.71 -13.34 8.40
C LEU A 56 -18.12 -13.76 9.82
N LYS A 57 -17.33 -14.64 10.44
CA LYS A 57 -17.58 -15.10 11.80
C LYS A 57 -17.49 -13.95 12.81
N PHE A 58 -16.47 -13.10 12.67
CA PHE A 58 -16.27 -11.94 13.54
C PHE A 58 -17.47 -10.99 13.52
N VAL A 59 -18.03 -10.74 12.33
CA VAL A 59 -19.22 -9.90 12.14
C VAL A 59 -20.45 -10.51 12.82
N GLU A 60 -20.66 -11.82 12.71
CA GLU A 60 -21.78 -12.53 13.33
C GLU A 60 -21.66 -12.57 14.86
N ASP A 61 -20.51 -13.01 15.38
CA ASP A 61 -20.25 -13.19 16.81
C ASP A 61 -20.41 -11.87 17.59
N ASN A 62 -19.98 -10.76 16.97
CA ASN A 62 -20.05 -9.43 17.57
C ASN A 62 -21.30 -8.62 17.21
N LYS A 63 -22.21 -9.20 16.40
CA LYS A 63 -23.44 -8.53 15.93
C LYS A 63 -23.14 -7.14 15.32
N ILE A 64 -22.19 -7.13 14.40
CA ILE A 64 -21.74 -5.90 13.76
C ILE A 64 -22.84 -5.35 12.84
N THR A 65 -23.11 -4.06 12.94
CA THR A 65 -24.14 -3.37 12.15
C THR A 65 -23.59 -2.29 11.23
N LYS A 66 -22.37 -1.80 11.49
CA LYS A 66 -21.62 -0.89 10.60
C LYS A 66 -20.13 -1.25 10.63
N VAL A 67 -19.46 -1.14 9.49
CA VAL A 67 -18.01 -1.25 9.34
C VAL A 67 -17.43 0.12 9.03
N VAL A 68 -16.38 0.51 9.76
CA VAL A 68 -15.59 1.71 9.49
C VAL A 68 -14.15 1.26 9.18
N ASP A 69 -13.80 1.29 7.91
CA ASP A 69 -12.47 0.92 7.44
C ASP A 69 -11.55 2.14 7.46
N THR A 70 -10.60 2.13 8.40
CA THR A 70 -9.49 3.11 8.53
C THR A 70 -8.13 2.46 8.27
N SER A 71 -8.12 1.30 7.60
CA SER A 71 -6.90 0.61 7.24
C SER A 71 -6.06 1.42 6.26
N HIS A 72 -4.75 1.19 6.26
CA HIS A 72 -3.84 1.88 5.36
C HIS A 72 -4.30 1.74 3.90
N PRO A 73 -4.19 2.77 3.03
CA PRO A 73 -4.55 2.67 1.60
C PRO A 73 -4.04 1.39 0.91
N TYR A 74 -2.83 0.94 1.20
CA TYR A 74 -2.25 -0.29 0.63
C TYR A 74 -2.82 -1.63 1.16
N ALA A 75 -3.71 -1.62 2.16
CA ALA A 75 -4.32 -2.83 2.72
C ALA A 75 -5.49 -3.35 1.85
N PHE A 76 -5.26 -3.46 0.53
CA PHE A 76 -6.27 -3.79 -0.47
C PHE A 76 -7.08 -5.05 -0.11
N GLU A 77 -6.40 -6.14 0.24
CA GLU A 77 -7.07 -7.41 0.56
C GLU A 77 -7.99 -7.28 1.80
N VAL A 78 -7.60 -6.49 2.80
CA VAL A 78 -8.42 -6.29 4.00
C VAL A 78 -9.67 -5.50 3.66
N SER A 79 -9.52 -4.37 2.95
CA SER A 79 -10.67 -3.56 2.52
C SER A 79 -11.60 -4.32 1.59
N LYS A 80 -11.04 -5.07 0.63
CA LYS A 80 -11.82 -5.89 -0.31
C LYS A 80 -12.63 -6.95 0.44
N ASN A 81 -11.99 -7.74 1.31
CA ASN A 81 -12.68 -8.78 2.08
C ASN A 81 -13.75 -8.17 2.99
N ALA A 82 -13.45 -7.07 3.67
CA ALA A 82 -14.41 -6.40 4.55
C ALA A 82 -15.61 -5.83 3.77
N MET A 83 -15.42 -5.32 2.56
CA MET A 83 -16.50 -4.88 1.69
C MET A 83 -17.39 -6.05 1.25
N GLU A 84 -16.79 -7.15 0.80
CA GLU A 84 -17.55 -8.34 0.41
C GLU A 84 -18.34 -8.91 1.59
N VAL A 85 -17.75 -8.96 2.79
CA VAL A 85 -18.44 -9.38 4.02
C VAL A 85 -19.59 -8.44 4.37
N ALA A 86 -19.37 -7.13 4.26
CA ALA A 86 -20.40 -6.14 4.54
C ALA A 86 -21.58 -6.25 3.56
N GLU A 87 -21.29 -6.47 2.27
CA GLU A 87 -22.32 -6.72 1.25
C GLU A 87 -23.10 -8.00 1.53
N GLU A 88 -22.41 -9.12 1.79
CA GLU A 88 -23.03 -10.42 2.10
C GLU A 88 -23.92 -10.39 3.34
N LYS A 89 -23.56 -9.56 4.34
CA LYS A 89 -24.31 -9.40 5.60
C LYS A 89 -25.26 -8.21 5.60
N ASN A 90 -25.38 -7.48 4.50
CA ASN A 90 -26.18 -6.26 4.39
C ASN A 90 -25.85 -5.23 5.50
N ILE A 91 -24.55 -5.04 5.75
CA ILE A 91 -23.98 -4.12 6.72
C ILE A 91 -23.49 -2.88 6.00
N GLU A 92 -23.71 -1.71 6.59
CA GLU A 92 -23.18 -0.48 6.04
C GLU A 92 -21.66 -0.42 6.19
N TYR A 93 -20.97 -0.16 5.09
CA TYR A 93 -19.52 -0.03 5.04
C TYR A 93 -19.14 1.41 4.76
N PHE A 94 -18.26 1.98 5.60
CA PHE A 94 -17.72 3.33 5.50
C PHE A 94 -16.20 3.26 5.42
N ARG A 95 -15.61 4.02 4.50
CA ARG A 95 -14.16 4.11 4.28
C ARG A 95 -13.67 5.50 4.66
N PHE A 96 -12.60 5.54 5.46
CA PHE A 96 -11.76 6.72 5.56
C PHE A 96 -10.50 6.52 4.73
N GLU A 97 -10.25 7.44 3.79
CA GLU A 97 -9.00 7.49 3.04
C GLU A 97 -8.60 8.95 2.89
N ARG A 98 -7.59 9.36 3.65
CA ARG A 98 -7.07 10.73 3.60
C ARG A 98 -6.68 11.10 2.17
N GLU A 99 -6.86 12.38 1.82
CA GLU A 99 -6.43 12.88 0.51
C GLU A 99 -4.92 12.72 0.36
N GLU A 100 -4.50 11.90 -0.62
CA GLU A 100 -3.09 11.85 -1.01
C GLU A 100 -2.77 13.13 -1.79
N VAL A 101 -1.74 13.87 -1.38
CA VAL A 101 -1.19 14.94 -2.20
C VAL A 101 -0.40 14.26 -3.31
N ASP A 102 -0.89 14.40 -4.55
CA ASP A 102 -0.17 13.91 -5.72
C ASP A 102 1.16 14.66 -5.85
N ILE A 103 2.27 13.97 -5.57
CA ILE A 103 3.61 14.45 -5.87
C ILE A 103 3.88 14.06 -7.32
N LEU A 104 3.59 14.97 -8.25
CA LEU A 104 3.80 14.73 -9.68
C LEU A 104 5.27 14.97 -10.07
N PRO A 105 5.99 13.95 -10.57
CA PRO A 105 7.35 14.12 -11.10
C PRO A 105 7.36 14.97 -12.37
N LYS A 106 8.53 15.51 -12.74
CA LYS A 106 8.70 16.24 -14.00
C LYS A 106 8.51 15.35 -15.23
N LYS A 107 8.94 14.08 -15.14
CA LYS A 107 8.85 13.08 -16.21
C LYS A 107 8.28 11.79 -15.64
N TYR A 108 7.08 11.42 -16.07
CA TYR A 108 6.48 10.17 -15.66
C TYR A 108 5.52 9.59 -16.70
N LYS A 109 5.26 8.28 -16.58
CA LYS A 109 4.20 7.56 -17.27
C LYS A 109 3.48 6.62 -16.31
N ASN A 110 2.17 6.49 -16.49
CA ASN A 110 1.33 5.61 -15.67
C ASN A 110 0.88 4.40 -16.48
N PHE A 111 0.79 3.26 -15.81
CA PHE A 111 0.26 2.01 -16.33
C PHE A 111 -0.66 1.38 -15.30
N GLU A 112 -1.85 0.97 -15.71
CA GLU A 112 -2.79 0.25 -14.84
C GLU A 112 -2.41 -1.23 -14.72
N GLU A 113 -2.04 -1.83 -15.86
CA GLU A 113 -1.71 -3.24 -15.95
C GLU A 113 -0.21 -3.45 -16.07
N ILE A 114 0.31 -4.36 -15.25
CA ILE A 114 1.75 -4.68 -15.23
C ILE A 114 2.21 -5.24 -16.58
N LYS A 115 1.32 -5.90 -17.34
CA LYS A 115 1.65 -6.43 -18.65
C LYS A 115 2.00 -5.31 -19.64
N ASP A 116 1.20 -4.26 -19.69
CA ASP A 116 1.44 -3.12 -20.59
C ASP A 116 2.72 -2.37 -20.20
N LEU A 117 3.00 -2.30 -18.89
CA LEU A 117 4.26 -1.77 -18.38
C LEU A 117 5.45 -2.62 -18.85
N ILE A 118 5.37 -3.95 -18.77
CA ILE A 118 6.42 -4.87 -19.22
C ILE A 118 6.68 -4.71 -20.73
N ASP A 119 5.62 -4.65 -21.55
CA ASP A 119 5.71 -4.47 -23.00
C ASP A 119 6.30 -3.10 -23.39
N TYR A 120 6.12 -2.08 -22.55
CA TYR A 120 6.72 -0.77 -22.72
C TYR A 120 8.22 -0.78 -22.39
N ILE A 121 8.60 -1.35 -21.24
CA ILE A 121 9.97 -1.26 -20.74
C ILE A 121 10.96 -2.11 -21.55
N GLU A 122 10.50 -3.16 -22.23
CA GLU A 122 11.36 -3.96 -23.13
C GLU A 122 11.92 -3.11 -24.28
N LYS A 123 11.19 -2.05 -24.66
CA LYS A 123 11.54 -1.15 -25.78
C LYS A 123 12.43 0.02 -25.35
N LEU A 124 12.75 0.13 -24.05
CA LEU A 124 13.54 1.24 -23.52
C LEU A 124 15.03 0.96 -23.59
N ASP A 125 15.77 2.00 -23.97
CA ASP A 125 17.23 2.03 -23.92
C ASP A 125 17.70 2.71 -22.62
N GLY A 126 18.58 2.02 -21.89
CA GLY A 126 19.15 2.50 -20.63
C GLY A 126 18.82 1.61 -19.43
N ASN A 127 19.41 1.93 -18.28
CA ASN A 127 19.26 1.11 -17.08
C ASN A 127 17.97 1.44 -16.34
N ILE A 128 17.31 0.41 -15.83
CA ILE A 128 15.99 0.50 -15.20
C ILE A 128 16.10 0.03 -13.76
N LEU A 129 15.61 0.81 -12.80
CA LEU A 129 15.50 0.40 -11.40
C LEU A 129 14.06 0.00 -11.07
N VAL A 130 13.84 -1.26 -10.70
CA VAL A 130 12.53 -1.81 -10.32
C VAL A 130 12.41 -1.84 -8.81
N THR A 131 11.33 -1.24 -8.30
CA THR A 131 11.02 -1.17 -6.86
C THR A 131 9.64 -1.79 -6.53
N LEU A 132 9.13 -2.68 -7.39
CA LEU A 132 7.83 -3.35 -7.23
C LEU A 132 7.86 -4.58 -6.30
N GLY A 133 9.02 -4.87 -5.69
CA GLY A 133 9.24 -6.05 -4.86
C GLY A 133 9.45 -7.35 -5.65
N SER A 134 9.88 -8.41 -4.96
CA SER A 134 10.29 -9.68 -5.57
C SER A 134 9.15 -10.49 -6.18
N ASN A 135 7.90 -10.25 -5.78
CA ASN A 135 6.73 -10.97 -6.31
C ASN A 135 6.51 -10.77 -7.80
N ASN A 136 6.94 -9.64 -8.35
CA ASN A 136 6.75 -9.31 -9.77
C ASN A 136 7.91 -9.77 -10.65
N VAL A 137 9.04 -10.20 -10.07
CA VAL A 137 10.26 -10.59 -10.80
C VAL A 137 10.01 -11.63 -11.91
N PRO A 138 9.16 -12.67 -11.72
CA PRO A 138 8.91 -13.64 -12.78
C PRO A 138 8.35 -13.06 -14.08
N LEU A 139 7.73 -11.87 -14.03
CA LEU A 139 7.18 -11.19 -15.21
C LEU A 139 8.26 -10.56 -16.10
N PHE A 140 9.49 -10.39 -15.59
CA PHE A 140 10.60 -9.75 -16.31
C PHE A 140 11.56 -10.76 -16.95
N LYS A 141 11.47 -12.04 -16.58
CA LYS A 141 12.51 -13.06 -16.85
C LYS A 141 12.85 -13.27 -18.32
N ASP A 142 11.91 -12.97 -19.22
CA ASP A 142 12.02 -13.22 -20.66
C ASP A 142 12.33 -11.93 -21.47
N LEU A 143 12.55 -10.79 -20.80
CA LEU A 143 12.80 -9.52 -21.48
C LEU A 143 14.18 -9.49 -22.13
N LYS A 144 14.25 -9.02 -23.38
CA LYS A 144 15.54 -8.91 -24.11
C LYS A 144 16.54 -7.97 -23.45
N ASN A 145 16.07 -6.96 -22.72
CA ASN A 145 16.90 -5.99 -22.03
C ASN A 145 17.09 -6.30 -20.52
N LEU A 146 16.80 -7.53 -20.08
CA LEU A 146 16.87 -7.93 -18.65
C LEU A 146 18.20 -7.59 -17.97
N SER A 147 19.31 -7.65 -18.70
CA SER A 147 20.65 -7.30 -18.21
C SER A 147 20.80 -5.84 -17.76
N ASN A 148 19.93 -4.94 -18.23
CA ASN A 148 19.88 -3.52 -17.90
C ASN A 148 18.89 -3.21 -16.76
N ILE A 149 18.19 -4.22 -16.24
CA ILE A 149 17.16 -4.06 -15.21
C ILE A 149 17.74 -4.44 -13.85
N TYR A 150 17.63 -3.54 -12.89
CA TYR A 150 18.10 -3.67 -11.52
C TYR A 150 16.91 -3.79 -10.58
N PHE A 151 16.89 -4.82 -9.73
CA PHE A 151 15.79 -5.07 -8.80
C PHE A 151 16.19 -4.69 -7.39
N ARG A 152 15.48 -3.72 -6.80
CA ARG A 152 15.58 -3.42 -5.38
C ARG A 152 14.56 -4.21 -4.59
N ILE A 153 15.04 -5.14 -3.77
CA ILE A 153 14.23 -6.08 -3.00
C ILE A 153 14.65 -6.06 -1.53
N LEU A 154 13.80 -6.59 -0.63
CA LEU A 154 14.21 -6.75 0.77
C LEU A 154 15.37 -7.75 0.85
N SER A 155 16.23 -7.56 1.85
CA SER A 155 17.40 -8.40 2.14
C SER A 155 17.04 -9.75 2.76
N ARG A 156 16.05 -10.43 2.18
CA ARG A 156 15.61 -11.78 2.54
C ARG A 156 16.14 -12.79 1.54
N TRP A 157 16.69 -13.90 2.03
CA TRP A 157 17.28 -14.95 1.19
C TRP A 157 16.30 -15.50 0.15
N ASP A 158 15.02 -15.67 0.52
CA ASP A 158 13.98 -16.21 -0.38
C ASP A 158 13.63 -15.24 -1.52
N MET A 159 13.83 -13.94 -1.31
CA MET A 159 13.63 -12.93 -2.34
C MET A 159 14.82 -12.87 -3.31
N VAL A 160 16.05 -12.95 -2.79
CA VAL A 160 17.27 -13.03 -3.61
C VAL A 160 17.24 -14.30 -4.46
N LYS A 161 16.92 -15.44 -3.85
CA LYS A 161 16.76 -16.72 -4.56
C LYS A 161 15.73 -16.62 -5.68
N ARG A 162 14.60 -15.96 -5.45
CA ARG A 162 13.58 -15.76 -6.49
C ARG A 162 14.12 -14.97 -7.69
N CYS A 163 15.00 -13.99 -7.47
CA CYS A 163 15.66 -13.28 -8.56
C CYS A 163 16.59 -14.21 -9.35
N GLU A 164 17.42 -15.00 -8.67
CA GLU A 164 18.31 -15.97 -9.31
C GLU A 164 17.54 -17.04 -10.11
N ASP A 165 16.47 -17.58 -9.53
CA ASP A 165 15.59 -18.58 -10.17
C ASP A 165 14.88 -18.02 -11.42
N ASN A 166 14.89 -16.69 -11.62
CA ASN A 166 14.34 -15.99 -12.79
C ASN A 166 15.42 -15.30 -13.63
N ASN A 167 16.65 -15.81 -13.61
CA ASN A 167 17.78 -15.38 -14.44
C ASN A 167 18.27 -13.94 -14.20
N ILE A 168 17.91 -13.32 -13.06
CA ILE A 168 18.47 -12.03 -12.68
C ILE A 168 19.90 -12.26 -12.19
N LEU A 169 20.87 -11.62 -12.83
CA LEU A 169 22.27 -11.73 -12.44
C LEU A 169 22.50 -11.07 -11.07
N PRO A 170 23.40 -11.59 -10.21
CA PRO A 170 23.68 -11.00 -8.90
C PRO A 170 24.01 -9.50 -8.92
N LYS A 171 24.71 -9.03 -9.97
CA LYS A 171 25.02 -7.60 -10.16
C LYS A 171 23.79 -6.70 -10.36
N ASN A 172 22.66 -7.29 -10.72
CA ASN A 172 21.38 -6.63 -10.96
C ASN A 172 20.45 -6.71 -9.74
N ILE A 173 20.90 -7.26 -8.61
CA ILE A 173 20.10 -7.40 -7.39
C ILE A 173 20.61 -6.42 -6.32
N ILE A 174 19.72 -5.54 -5.86
CA ILE A 174 19.98 -4.58 -4.76
C ILE A 174 19.14 -5.01 -3.56
N ALA A 175 19.72 -5.82 -2.69
CA ALA A 175 19.05 -6.37 -1.50
C ALA A 175 19.18 -5.41 -0.31
N MET A 176 18.15 -4.59 -0.06
CA MET A 176 18.16 -3.55 0.98
C MET A 176 16.77 -3.32 1.60
N GLN A 177 16.74 -2.94 2.88
CA GLN A 177 15.50 -2.56 3.58
C GLN A 177 15.41 -1.03 3.73
N GLY A 178 14.29 -0.45 3.28
CA GLY A 178 13.97 0.96 3.46
C GLY A 178 13.33 1.28 4.83
N PRO A 179 12.84 2.51 5.05
CA PRO A 179 12.67 3.59 4.06
C PRO A 179 14.01 4.15 3.55
N PHE A 180 14.03 4.65 2.31
CA PHE A 180 15.23 5.20 1.68
C PHE A 180 15.17 6.72 1.64
N THR A 181 16.25 7.37 2.05
CA THR A 181 16.40 8.83 1.92
C THR A 181 16.58 9.22 0.45
N GLU A 182 16.34 10.50 0.15
CA GLU A 182 16.61 11.06 -1.18
C GLU A 182 18.07 10.80 -1.61
N ASN A 183 19.04 11.09 -0.74
CA ASN A 183 20.46 10.89 -1.03
C ASN A 183 20.80 9.43 -1.36
N MET A 184 20.15 8.47 -0.69
CA MET A 184 20.35 7.07 -0.98
C MET A 184 19.78 6.70 -2.35
N ASN A 185 18.58 7.20 -2.70
CA ASN A 185 18.01 7.03 -4.04
C ASN A 185 18.91 7.63 -5.12
N ILE A 186 19.43 8.84 -4.92
CA ILE A 186 20.39 9.50 -5.83
C ILE A 186 21.63 8.62 -6.01
N ALA A 187 22.28 8.23 -4.91
CA ALA A 187 23.51 7.43 -4.97
C ALA A 187 23.32 6.10 -5.73
N MET A 188 22.20 5.40 -5.51
CA MET A 188 21.88 4.19 -6.27
C MET A 188 21.66 4.48 -7.75
N MET A 189 20.86 5.52 -8.07
CA MET A 189 20.57 5.87 -9.45
C MET A 189 21.83 6.27 -10.23
N GLU A 190 22.74 7.03 -9.61
CA GLU A 190 24.02 7.39 -10.20
C GLU A 190 24.94 6.17 -10.35
N GLN A 191 25.10 5.37 -9.29
CA GLN A 191 25.96 4.17 -9.29
C GLN A 191 25.63 3.20 -10.43
N PHE A 192 24.35 3.03 -10.72
CA PHE A 192 23.87 2.13 -11.76
C PHE A 192 23.45 2.86 -13.05
N ASN A 193 23.75 4.15 -13.19
CA ASN A 193 23.36 4.97 -14.34
C ASN A 193 21.89 4.78 -14.77
N ILE A 194 20.99 4.78 -13.78
CA ILE A 194 19.56 4.55 -13.96
C ILE A 194 18.97 5.69 -14.79
N LYS A 195 18.13 5.33 -15.76
CA LYS A 195 17.35 6.26 -16.61
C LYS A 195 15.86 6.20 -16.34
N TYR A 196 15.38 5.06 -15.83
CA TYR A 196 13.97 4.85 -15.51
C TYR A 196 13.82 4.24 -14.12
N LEU A 197 12.90 4.79 -13.32
CA LEU A 197 12.48 4.20 -12.05
C LEU A 197 11.10 3.59 -12.21
N ILE A 198 10.98 2.27 -12.06
CA ILE A 198 9.69 1.59 -11.98
C ILE A 198 9.27 1.48 -10.51
N THR A 199 8.12 2.05 -10.18
CA THR A 199 7.61 2.05 -8.80
C THR A 199 6.08 1.99 -8.76
N LYS A 200 5.51 1.56 -7.64
CA LYS A 200 4.07 1.70 -7.43
C LYS A 200 3.78 3.14 -7.06
N LYS A 201 2.70 3.71 -7.60
CA LYS A 201 2.22 5.00 -7.14
C LYS A 201 1.75 4.83 -5.69
N ALA A 202 2.55 5.33 -4.78
CA ALA A 202 2.29 5.29 -3.36
C ALA A 202 2.24 6.75 -2.90
N GLY A 203 1.16 7.26 -2.31
CA GLY A 203 1.16 8.59 -1.71
C GLY A 203 2.29 8.84 -0.69
N ASP A 204 2.25 10.00 -0.02
CA ASP A 204 3.35 10.55 0.80
C ASP A 204 3.92 9.59 1.88
N THR A 205 3.17 8.55 2.26
CA THR A 205 3.63 7.45 3.13
C THR A 205 4.31 6.33 2.35
N GLY A 206 5.65 6.40 2.22
CA GLY A 206 6.42 5.28 1.66
C GLY A 206 7.76 5.64 1.03
N GLY A 207 8.24 6.87 1.19
CA GLY A 207 9.43 7.36 0.52
C GLY A 207 9.18 7.83 -0.91
N GLU A 208 7.91 8.11 -1.28
CA GLU A 208 7.54 8.61 -2.61
C GLU A 208 8.20 9.94 -2.90
N ARG A 209 8.08 10.90 -1.98
CA ARG A 209 8.70 12.21 -2.07
C ARG A 209 10.21 12.12 -2.33
N GLU A 210 10.90 11.25 -1.60
CA GLU A 210 12.33 11.03 -1.74
C GLU A 210 12.70 10.41 -3.09
N LYS A 211 11.85 9.53 -3.64
CA LYS A 211 12.04 8.97 -5.00
C LYS A 211 11.81 10.04 -6.06
N VAL A 212 10.70 10.78 -5.98
CA VAL A 212 10.35 11.83 -6.95
C VAL A 212 11.42 12.91 -6.98
N SER A 213 11.82 13.41 -5.82
CA SER A 213 12.86 14.44 -5.71
C SER A 213 14.22 13.96 -6.26
N ALA A 214 14.61 12.70 -5.99
CA ALA A 214 15.82 12.12 -6.56
C ALA A 214 15.75 12.00 -8.10
N CYS A 215 14.62 11.51 -8.62
CA CYS A 215 14.40 11.38 -10.06
C CYS A 215 14.43 12.75 -10.76
N ASP A 216 13.78 13.75 -10.20
CA ASP A 216 13.74 15.11 -10.75
C ASP A 216 15.10 15.81 -10.75
N LYS A 217 15.99 15.47 -9.81
CA LYS A 217 17.38 15.96 -9.75
C LYS A 217 18.27 15.29 -10.79
N LEU A 218 18.04 14.00 -11.06
CA LEU A 218 18.86 13.20 -11.97
C LEU A 218 18.29 13.08 -13.39
N ASP A 219 17.15 13.72 -13.66
CA ASP A 219 16.41 13.62 -14.92
C ASP A 219 16.03 12.17 -15.28
N VAL A 220 15.68 11.38 -14.26
CA VAL A 220 15.20 10.00 -14.38
C VAL A 220 13.68 10.01 -14.56
N GLU A 221 13.17 9.30 -15.56
CA GLU A 221 11.73 9.18 -15.78
C GLU A 221 11.12 8.13 -14.86
N ILE A 222 10.00 8.46 -14.21
CA ILE A 222 9.29 7.52 -13.33
C ILE A 222 8.20 6.79 -14.12
N ILE A 223 8.21 5.47 -14.06
CA ILE A 223 7.18 4.61 -14.63
C ILE A 223 6.36 4.05 -13.48
N TYR A 224 5.15 4.58 -13.31
CA TYR A 224 4.23 4.15 -12.27
C TYR A 224 3.42 2.95 -12.71
N LEU A 225 3.36 1.95 -11.83
CA LEU A 225 2.26 1.00 -11.81
C LEU A 225 1.19 1.55 -10.87
N GLU A 226 0.01 1.83 -11.41
CA GLU A 226 -1.13 2.31 -10.65
C GLU A 226 -1.58 1.27 -9.62
N LYS A 227 -2.11 1.76 -8.52
CA LYS A 227 -2.75 0.91 -7.52
C LYS A 227 -4.12 0.51 -8.06
N LYS A 228 -4.51 -0.75 -7.88
CA LYS A 228 -5.91 -1.15 -8.10
C LYS A 228 -6.80 -0.33 -7.17
N GLU A 229 -7.59 0.56 -7.73
CA GLU A 229 -8.57 1.33 -6.97
C GLU A 229 -9.72 0.41 -6.56
N ILE A 230 -10.11 0.50 -5.29
CA ILE A 230 -11.37 -0.07 -4.82
C ILE A 230 -12.39 1.06 -4.89
N ILE A 231 -13.49 0.83 -5.62
CA ILE A 231 -14.60 1.77 -5.62
C ILE A 231 -15.40 1.56 -4.35
N TYR A 232 -15.24 2.48 -3.41
CA TYR A 232 -15.96 2.50 -2.16
C TYR A 232 -17.26 3.29 -2.30
N LYS A 233 -18.38 2.71 -1.85
CA LYS A 233 -19.69 3.39 -1.89
C LYS A 233 -19.73 4.64 -0.99
N ASN A 234 -19.18 4.53 0.23
CA ASN A 234 -19.16 5.59 1.23
C ASN A 234 -17.70 5.89 1.64
N CYS A 235 -16.97 6.66 0.83
CA CYS A 235 -15.58 7.04 1.12
C CYS A 235 -15.46 8.52 1.46
N TYR A 236 -14.72 8.80 2.52
CA TYR A 236 -14.55 10.15 3.05
C TYR A 236 -13.06 10.44 3.26
N LYS A 237 -12.65 11.64 2.85
CA LYS A 237 -11.28 12.15 3.01
C LYS A 237 -11.09 12.96 4.30
N ASP A 238 -12.19 13.28 4.97
CA ASP A 238 -12.23 14.08 6.18
C ASP A 238 -12.97 13.31 7.30
N ILE A 239 -12.34 13.22 8.46
CA ILE A 239 -12.84 12.46 9.61
C ILE A 239 -14.16 13.06 10.14
N ASP A 240 -14.30 14.39 10.16
CA ASP A 240 -15.49 15.05 10.68
C ASP A 240 -16.68 14.84 9.73
N ILE A 241 -16.44 14.81 8.41
CA ILE A 241 -17.46 14.44 7.42
C ILE A 241 -17.87 12.97 7.57
N LEU A 242 -16.91 12.06 7.76
CA LEU A 242 -17.19 10.64 8.03
C LEU A 242 -18.09 10.49 9.27
N ILE A 243 -17.71 11.12 10.39
CA ILE A 243 -18.47 11.07 11.65
C ILE A 243 -19.90 11.59 11.45
N LYS A 244 -20.07 12.71 10.73
CA LYS A 244 -21.40 13.26 10.45
C LYS A 244 -22.31 12.29 9.69
N ASN A 245 -21.75 11.44 8.83
CA ASN A 245 -22.52 10.44 8.08
C ASN A 245 -22.77 9.16 8.89
N LEU A 246 -21.90 8.83 9.86
CA LEU A 246 -22.08 7.68 10.74
C LEU A 246 -23.17 7.87 11.80
N VAL A 247 -23.37 9.12 12.25
CA VAL A 247 -24.30 9.51 13.33
C VAL A 247 -25.73 9.77 12.81
N GLN A 248 -25.92 9.91 11.49
CA GLN A 248 -27.26 9.95 10.87
C GLN A 248 -27.93 8.58 10.92
#